data_AF-A0A2V5TGW0-F1
#
_entry.id   AF-A0A2V5TGW0-F1
#
_cell.length_a   1.000
_cell.length_b   1.000
_cell.length_c   1.000
_cell.angle_alpha   90.00
_cell.angle_beta   90.00
_cell.angle_gamma   90.00
#
_symmetry.space_group_name_H-M   'P 1'
#
loop_
_entity.id
_entity.type
_entity.pdbx_description
1 polymer ?
#
loop_
_entity_poly.entity_id
_entity_poly.type
_entity_poly.pdbx_seq_one_letter_code
_entity_poly.pdbx_strand_id
1 'polypeptide(L)'
;MNLRITLVIAFLSFTATLHAERISLVGATVINPADGKVLPNATVTINGDKIERVAIGKQDAAALGKQISCPGKFILPGYIDTHVHFFQSADLFTRPDGTDLNAVRPYKDEVA
;
A
#
# COMPACT_ATOMS: atom_id res chain seq x y z
N MET A 1 -0.64 -45.16 -6.30
CA MET A 1 -0.35 -44.03 -5.39
C MET A 1 -1.65 -43.66 -4.68
N ASN A 2 -1.65 -43.62 -3.35
CA ASN A 2 -2.88 -43.45 -2.57
C ASN A 2 -3.41 -42.01 -2.74
N LEU A 3 -4.73 -41.83 -2.85
CA LEU A 3 -5.39 -40.52 -3.04
C LEU A 3 -4.94 -39.46 -2.01
N ARG A 4 -4.65 -39.90 -0.78
CA ARG A 4 -4.10 -39.06 0.31
C ARG A 4 -2.71 -38.49 -0.03
N ILE A 5 -1.86 -39.27 -0.67
CA ILE A 5 -0.51 -38.85 -1.08
C ILE A 5 -0.63 -37.82 -2.22
N THR A 6 -1.54 -38.05 -3.18
CA THR A 6 -1.80 -37.11 -4.27
C THR A 6 -2.34 -35.76 -3.74
N LEU A 7 -3.24 -35.77 -2.76
CA LEU A 7 -3.77 -34.54 -2.13
C LEU A 7 -2.69 -33.76 -1.36
N VAL A 8 -1.80 -34.44 -0.64
CA VAL A 8 -0.69 -33.81 0.07
C VAL A 8 0.29 -33.16 -0.89
N ILE A 9 0.66 -33.85 -1.98
CA ILE A 9 1.57 -33.31 -3.01
C ILE A 9 0.92 -32.09 -3.71
N ALA A 10 -0.36 -32.16 -4.06
CA ALA A 10 -1.08 -31.04 -4.67
C ALA A 10 -1.15 -29.82 -3.74
N PHE A 11 -1.38 -30.02 -2.44
CA PHE A 11 -1.39 -28.95 -1.45
C PHE A 11 -0.01 -28.30 -1.25
N LEU A 12 1.06 -29.10 -1.18
CA LEU A 12 2.45 -28.62 -1.10
C LEU A 12 2.89 -27.86 -2.37
N SER A 13 2.31 -28.18 -3.52
CA SER A 13 2.60 -27.49 -4.79
C SER A 13 1.93 -26.10 -4.84
N PHE A 14 0.79 -25.93 -4.16
CA PHE A 14 0.00 -24.70 -4.20
C PHE A 14 0.55 -23.59 -3.29
N THR A 15 1.30 -23.93 -2.24
CA THR A 15 1.92 -22.94 -1.34
C THR A 15 3.19 -22.31 -1.92
N ALA A 16 3.80 -22.91 -2.95
CA ALA A 16 5.05 -22.43 -3.54
C ALA A 16 4.88 -21.16 -4.42
N THR A 17 3.66 -20.71 -4.70
CA THR A 17 3.38 -19.61 -5.65
C THR A 17 3.09 -18.26 -4.98
N LEU A 18 3.01 -18.19 -3.65
CA LEU A 18 2.81 -16.94 -2.92
C LEU A 18 4.16 -16.28 -2.58
N HIS A 19 4.95 -15.94 -3.60
CA HIS A 19 6.04 -14.99 -3.42
C HIS A 19 5.54 -13.60 -3.86
N ALA A 20 5.66 -12.62 -2.97
CA ALA A 20 5.28 -11.27 -3.31
C ALA A 20 6.21 -10.73 -4.42
N GLU A 21 5.62 -10.19 -5.48
CA GLU A 21 6.34 -9.67 -6.64
C GLU A 21 7.24 -8.50 -6.23
N ARG A 22 8.50 -8.50 -6.67
CA ARG A 22 9.39 -7.34 -6.53
C ARG A 22 8.95 -6.24 -7.50
N ILE A 23 8.74 -5.04 -6.97
CA ILE A 23 8.26 -3.87 -7.71
C ILE A 23 9.24 -2.71 -7.54
N SER A 24 9.50 -1.96 -8.60
CA SER A 24 10.29 -0.73 -8.55
C SER A 24 9.52 0.46 -9.09
N LEU A 25 9.45 1.53 -8.31
CA LEU A 25 8.93 2.84 -8.72
C LEU A 25 10.10 3.66 -9.27
N VAL A 26 10.12 3.97 -10.56
CA VAL A 26 11.31 4.45 -11.27
C VAL A 26 11.16 5.91 -11.70
N GLY A 27 12.16 6.74 -11.39
CA GLY A 27 12.30 8.09 -11.92
C GLY A 27 11.50 9.17 -11.19
N ALA A 28 11.08 8.91 -9.95
CA ALA A 28 10.35 9.88 -9.13
C ALA A 28 11.27 10.80 -8.34
N THR A 29 10.71 11.88 -7.79
CA THR A 29 11.34 12.63 -6.69
C THR A 29 10.91 12.01 -5.37
N VAL A 30 11.83 11.36 -4.65
CA VAL A 30 11.55 10.73 -3.36
C VAL A 30 11.83 11.71 -2.22
N ILE A 31 10.88 11.87 -1.30
CA ILE A 31 11.01 12.73 -0.13
C ILE A 31 11.13 11.85 1.11
N ASN A 32 12.26 11.93 1.81
CA ASN A 32 12.46 11.28 3.10
C ASN A 32 12.21 12.28 4.23
N PRO A 33 11.08 12.21 4.95
CA PRO A 33 10.78 13.14 6.03
C PRO A 33 11.65 12.91 7.28
N ALA A 34 12.27 11.74 7.44
CA ALA A 34 13.07 11.43 8.62
C ALA A 34 14.36 12.28 8.69
N ASP A 35 14.93 12.65 7.54
CA ASP A 35 16.16 13.45 7.45
C ASP A 35 16.04 14.65 6.50
N GLY A 36 14.84 14.92 5.97
CA GLY A 36 14.56 16.02 5.05
C GLY A 36 15.16 15.86 3.65
N LYS A 37 15.73 14.71 3.30
CA LYS A 37 16.34 14.51 1.98
C LYS A 37 15.30 14.45 0.87
N VAL A 38 15.58 15.14 -0.22
CA VAL A 38 14.82 15.09 -1.47
C VAL A 38 15.72 14.50 -2.55
N LEU A 39 15.36 13.34 -3.08
CA LEU A 39 16.14 12.58 -4.06
C LEU A 39 15.45 12.65 -5.43
N PRO A 40 15.92 13.50 -6.35
CA PRO A 40 15.36 13.58 -7.70
C PRO A 40 15.75 12.36 -8.53
N ASN A 41 14.89 11.98 -9.47
CA ASN A 41 15.10 10.86 -10.42
C ASN A 41 15.57 9.57 -9.72
N ALA A 42 14.95 9.26 -8.58
CA ALA A 42 15.25 8.11 -7.76
C ALA A 42 14.36 6.92 -8.13
N THR A 43 14.84 5.74 -7.76
CA THR A 43 14.12 4.48 -7.83
C THR A 43 13.90 3.93 -6.43
N VAL A 44 12.66 3.55 -6.11
CA VAL A 44 12.29 2.84 -4.89
C VAL A 44 11.97 1.40 -5.25
N THR A 45 12.76 0.45 -4.77
CA THR A 45 12.54 -0.99 -4.96
C THR A 45 11.90 -1.57 -3.70
N ILE A 46 10.79 -2.27 -3.90
CA ILE A 46 9.94 -2.90 -2.90
C ILE A 46 9.98 -4.40 -3.15
N ASN A 47 10.29 -5.16 -2.12
CA ASN A 47 10.30 -6.62 -2.15
C ASN A 47 9.32 -7.13 -1.10
N GLY A 48 8.15 -7.58 -1.56
CA GLY A 48 7.04 -7.90 -0.68
C GLY A 48 6.54 -6.70 0.12
N ASP A 49 6.59 -6.80 1.44
CA ASP A 49 6.09 -5.80 2.38
C ASP A 49 7.16 -4.79 2.83
N LYS A 50 8.39 -4.87 2.27
CA LYS A 50 9.50 -4.00 2.65
C LYS A 50 10.05 -3.20 1.48
N ILE A 51 10.46 -1.97 1.79
CA ILE A 51 11.36 -1.20 0.93
C ILE A 51 12.73 -1.88 1.03
N GLU A 52 13.17 -2.46 -0.08
CA GLU A 52 14.49 -3.10 -0.18
C GLU A 52 15.58 -2.04 -0.38
N ARG A 53 15.31 -1.03 -1.21
CA ARG A 53 16.29 -0.01 -1.55
C ARG A 53 15.67 1.28 -2.10
N VAL A 54 16.32 2.40 -1.82
CA VAL A 54 16.10 3.70 -2.47
C VAL A 54 17.43 4.16 -3.06
N ALA A 55 17.47 4.47 -4.36
CA ALA A 55 18.71 4.88 -5.01
C ALA A 55 18.52 5.81 -6.20
N ILE A 56 19.54 6.62 -6.45
CA ILE A 56 19.67 7.48 -7.63
C ILE A 56 20.65 6.86 -8.64
N GLY A 57 20.53 7.26 -9.91
CA GLY A 57 21.45 6.84 -10.97
C GLY A 57 21.10 5.50 -11.62
N LYS A 58 22.01 5.00 -12.47
CA LYS A 58 21.81 3.77 -13.24
C LYS A 58 21.66 2.56 -12.32
N GLN A 59 20.59 1.79 -12.53
CA GLN A 59 20.31 0.55 -11.80
C GLN A 59 20.43 -0.64 -12.76
N ASP A 60 20.78 -1.80 -12.22
CA ASP A 60 20.67 -3.05 -12.97
C ASP A 60 19.18 -3.36 -13.19
N ALA A 61 18.76 -3.41 -14.46
CA ALA A 61 17.38 -3.67 -14.82
C ALA A 61 16.89 -5.04 -14.32
N ALA A 62 17.78 -6.04 -14.22
CA ALA A 62 17.43 -7.37 -13.70
C ALA A 62 17.06 -7.33 -12.21
N ALA A 63 17.61 -6.37 -11.46
CA ALA A 63 17.35 -6.20 -10.04
C ALA A 63 16.03 -5.46 -9.74
N LEU A 64 15.39 -4.83 -10.74
CA LEU A 64 14.23 -3.96 -10.52
C LEU A 64 12.89 -4.70 -10.44
N GLY A 65 12.81 -5.95 -10.91
CA GLY A 65 11.54 -6.67 -11.02
C GLY A 65 10.55 -5.89 -11.91
N LYS A 66 9.28 -5.85 -11.51
CA LYS A 66 8.24 -5.08 -12.21
C LYS A 66 8.44 -3.59 -12.03
N GLN A 67 8.55 -2.87 -13.13
CA GLN A 67 8.83 -1.43 -13.11
C GLN A 67 7.56 -0.60 -13.32
N ILE A 68 7.38 0.42 -12.48
CA ILE A 68 6.33 1.43 -12.59
C ILE A 68 7.00 2.77 -12.86
N SER A 69 6.71 3.37 -14.01
CA SER A 69 7.28 4.65 -14.43
C SER A 69 6.65 5.80 -13.64
N CYS A 70 7.47 6.60 -12.97
CA CYS A 70 7.05 7.73 -12.14
C CYS A 70 7.75 9.09 -12.46
N PRO A 71 8.16 9.39 -13.71
CA PRO A 71 8.79 10.66 -14.03
C PRO A 71 7.86 11.84 -13.72
N GLY A 72 8.44 12.90 -13.14
CA GLY A 72 7.69 14.10 -12.73
C GLY A 72 6.74 13.90 -11.54
N LYS A 73 6.74 12.71 -10.91
CA LYS A 73 5.94 12.43 -9.70
C LYS A 73 6.78 12.53 -8.44
N PHE A 74 6.09 12.64 -7.32
CA PHE A 74 6.67 12.58 -5.98
C PHE A 74 6.30 11.26 -5.30
N ILE A 75 7.23 10.70 -4.54
CA ILE A 75 7.00 9.56 -3.66
C ILE A 75 7.24 10.03 -2.23
N LEU A 76 6.24 9.82 -1.39
CA LEU A 76 6.28 10.05 0.05
C LEU A 76 5.91 8.73 0.77
N PRO A 77 6.26 8.58 2.05
CA PRO A 77 5.66 7.54 2.89
C PRO A 77 4.14 7.67 2.88
N GLY A 78 3.44 6.54 3.04
CA GLY A 78 1.99 6.57 3.26
C GLY A 78 1.66 7.45 4.46
N TYR A 79 0.69 8.35 4.30
CA TYR A 79 0.30 9.24 5.39
C TYR A 79 -0.35 8.44 6.51
N ILE A 80 -0.08 8.88 7.74
CA ILE A 80 -0.69 8.34 8.95
C ILE A 80 -1.72 9.37 9.39
N ASP A 81 -2.98 8.95 9.43
CA ASP A 81 -4.05 9.69 10.07
C ASP A 81 -4.31 9.11 11.45
N THR A 82 -4.09 9.92 12.48
CA THR A 82 -4.20 9.48 13.89
C THR A 82 -5.59 9.73 14.48
N HIS A 83 -6.47 10.43 13.76
CA HIS A 83 -7.79 10.77 14.25
C HIS A 83 -8.82 10.70 13.11
N VAL A 84 -9.45 9.54 12.97
CA VAL A 84 -10.55 9.32 12.03
C VAL A 84 -11.73 8.70 12.75
N HIS A 85 -12.93 8.96 12.24
CA HIS A 85 -14.11 8.21 12.60
C HIS A 85 -14.62 7.49 11.34
N PHE A 86 -14.68 6.16 11.36
CA PHE A 86 -15.12 5.38 10.19
C PHE A 86 -16.65 5.34 10.02
N PHE A 87 -17.37 5.64 11.10
CA PHE A 87 -18.84 5.49 11.22
C PHE A 87 -19.51 6.72 11.83
N GLN A 88 -18.80 7.85 11.84
CA GLN A 88 -19.32 9.14 12.30
C GLN A 88 -18.72 10.24 11.44
N SER A 89 -19.53 11.23 11.08
CA SER A 89 -19.01 12.48 10.55
C SER A 89 -19.16 13.57 11.63
N ALA A 90 -18.65 14.77 11.35
CA ALA A 90 -18.87 15.91 12.24
C ALA A 90 -20.29 16.52 12.08
N ASP A 91 -21.17 15.91 11.29
CA ASP A 91 -22.57 16.32 11.12
C ASP A 91 -23.39 15.97 12.37
N LEU A 92 -24.36 16.83 12.71
CA LEU A 92 -25.32 16.63 13.79
C LEU A 92 -26.05 15.29 13.68
N PHE A 93 -26.38 14.85 12.46
CA PHE A 93 -27.21 13.67 12.26
C PHE A 93 -26.44 12.33 12.36
N THR A 94 -25.11 12.37 12.40
CA THR A 94 -24.26 11.17 12.37
C THR A 94 -23.29 11.05 13.54
N ARG A 95 -23.72 11.52 14.70
CA ARG A 95 -23.02 11.41 15.99
C ARG A 95 -23.78 10.54 16.98
N PRO A 96 -23.85 9.20 16.77
CA PRO A 96 -24.54 8.29 17.67
C PRO A 96 -23.94 8.25 19.10
N ASP A 97 -22.70 8.73 19.26
CA ASP A 97 -22.06 8.93 20.57
C ASP A 97 -22.71 10.05 21.40
N GLY A 98 -23.24 11.08 20.74
CA GLY A 98 -23.96 12.18 21.38
C GLY A 98 -25.48 11.98 21.36
N THR A 99 -26.05 11.77 20.18
CA THR A 99 -27.47 11.49 19.96
C THR A 99 -27.65 10.75 18.65
N ASP A 100 -28.25 9.56 18.69
CA ASP A 100 -28.51 8.77 17.49
C ASP A 100 -29.68 9.34 16.69
N LEU A 101 -29.36 10.00 15.58
CA LEU A 101 -30.32 10.57 14.62
C LEU A 101 -30.30 9.84 13.27
N ASN A 102 -29.76 8.61 13.21
CA ASN A 102 -29.75 7.82 11.96
C ASN A 102 -31.15 7.55 11.39
N ALA A 103 -32.19 7.59 12.24
CA ALA A 103 -33.58 7.49 11.82
C ALA A 103 -34.09 8.75 11.08
N VAL A 104 -33.47 9.91 11.30
CA VAL A 104 -33.81 11.18 10.63
C VAL A 104 -33.00 11.31 9.34
N ARG A 105 -31.69 11.06 9.41
CA ARG A 105 -30.81 11.02 8.24
C ARG A 105 -29.80 9.88 8.40
N PRO A 106 -29.88 8.84 7.57
CA PRO A 106 -28.94 7.72 7.63
C PRO A 106 -27.50 8.12 7.30
N TYR A 107 -26.53 7.48 7.97
CA TYR A 107 -25.10 7.70 7.71
C TYR A 107 -24.68 7.58 6.24
N LYS A 108 -25.30 6.65 5.48
CA LYS A 108 -25.01 6.45 4.06
C LYS A 108 -25.36 7.64 3.16
N ASP A 109 -26.19 8.56 3.65
CA ASP A 109 -26.65 9.75 2.93
C ASP A 109 -25.84 11.00 3.35
N GLU A 110 -24.81 10.83 4.18
CA GLU A 110 -23.79 11.84 4.42
C GLU A 110 -22.91 12.04 3.18
N VAL A 111 -22.54 13.30 2.97
CA VAL A 111 -21.63 13.69 1.88
C VAL A 111 -20.47 14.39 2.55
N ALA A 112 -19.28 13.81 2.44
CA ALA A 112 -18.04 14.42 2.89
C ALA A 112 -17.65 15.61 2.00
#